data_AF-A0A925NMS0-F1
#
_entry.id   AF-A0A925NMS0-F1
#
_cell.length_a   1.000
_cell.length_b   1.000
_cell.length_c   1.000
_cell.angle_alpha   90.00
_cell.angle_beta   90.00
_cell.angle_gamma   90.00
#
_symmetry.space_group_name_H-M   'P 1'
#
loop_
_entity.id
_entity.type
_entity.pdbx_description
1 polymer ?
#
loop_
_entity_poly.entity_id
_entity_poly.type
_entity_poly.pdbx_seq_one_letter_code
_entity_poly.pdbx_strand_id
1 'polypeptide(L)'
;MQVRGSLLPIFALLTFSLSANAAVHVQRLGEPRAAASNSQTPLASDTPENSQASQEAIKLLCDYLKIDTTVPPGNEKLGAEYLAGVLKQNGIDAQLFETAPNRSCVYARLKGNGKKKAVVLLNHIDVVPAVAADWKHPP
;
A
#
# COMPACT_ATOMS: atom_id res chain seq x y z
N MET A 1 11.90 46.30 15.47
CA MET A 1 12.53 46.80 14.23
C MET A 1 13.82 45.99 14.02
N GLN A 2 14.20 45.70 12.77
CA GLN A 2 15.15 44.65 12.30
C GLN A 2 14.56 43.21 12.35
N VAL A 3 13.95 42.66 11.29
CA VAL A 3 14.36 42.31 9.89
C VAL A 3 14.90 40.86 9.80
N ARG A 4 13.96 39.98 9.39
CA ARG A 4 14.04 38.81 8.49
C ARG A 4 15.41 38.16 8.22
N GLY A 5 15.52 36.89 8.60
CA GLY A 5 16.42 35.91 7.97
C GLY A 5 15.58 34.80 7.33
N SER A 6 15.49 34.82 5.99
CA SER A 6 14.86 33.79 5.15
C SER A 6 15.98 33.02 4.46
N LEU A 7 16.15 31.73 4.78
CA LEU A 7 16.94 30.81 3.96
C LEU A 7 16.01 29.72 3.40
N LEU A 8 15.91 29.71 2.08
CA LEU A 8 15.25 28.67 1.28
C LEU A 8 16.05 27.35 1.33
N PRO A 9 15.39 26.18 1.34
CA PRO A 9 16.06 24.92 1.11
C PRO A 9 16.31 24.65 -0.38
N ILE A 10 17.55 24.28 -0.68
CA ILE A 10 18.06 23.88 -2.00
C ILE A 10 17.47 22.50 -2.35
N PHE A 11 16.69 22.41 -3.42
CA PHE A 11 16.28 21.15 -4.03
C PHE A 11 17.44 20.59 -4.86
N ALA A 12 18.03 19.48 -4.43
CA ALA A 12 18.93 18.68 -5.25
C ALA A 12 18.14 17.60 -5.98
N LEU A 13 17.93 17.82 -7.29
CA LEU A 13 17.31 16.87 -8.20
C LEU A 13 18.40 15.95 -8.77
N LEU A 14 18.46 14.70 -8.33
CA LEU A 14 19.31 13.67 -8.93
C LEU A 14 18.51 12.94 -10.03
N THR A 15 18.86 13.18 -11.28
CA THR A 15 18.38 12.40 -12.43
C THR A 15 19.37 11.28 -12.72
N PHE A 16 18.90 10.03 -12.72
CA PHE A 16 19.66 8.89 -13.23
C PHE A 16 19.15 8.57 -14.64
N SER A 17 19.97 8.83 -15.64
CA SER A 17 19.79 8.36 -17.01
C SER A 17 20.58 7.07 -17.19
N LEU A 18 19.92 6.00 -17.59
CA LEU A 18 20.59 4.74 -17.94
C LEU A 18 20.23 4.38 -19.38
N SER A 19 21.15 4.68 -20.29
CA SER A 19 21.15 4.17 -21.66
C SER A 19 21.82 2.80 -21.69
N ALA A 20 21.17 1.78 -22.24
CA ALA A 20 21.80 0.55 -22.67
C ALA A 20 21.21 0.11 -24.01
N ASN A 21 21.99 0.33 -25.07
CA ASN A 21 21.81 -0.30 -26.38
C ASN A 21 22.33 -1.74 -26.31
N ALA A 22 21.50 -2.70 -26.68
CA ALA A 22 21.97 -4.01 -27.13
C ALA A 22 21.07 -4.47 -28.28
N ALA A 23 21.59 -4.37 -29.50
CA ALA A 23 20.97 -4.92 -30.69
C ALA A 23 21.07 -6.46 -30.63
N VAL A 24 19.93 -7.14 -30.73
CA VAL A 24 19.88 -8.60 -30.87
C VAL A 24 19.69 -8.94 -32.35
N HIS A 25 20.65 -9.70 -32.86
CA HIS A 25 20.73 -10.20 -34.22
C HIS A 25 19.69 -11.34 -34.41
N VAL A 26 18.72 -11.16 -35.31
CA VAL A 26 17.72 -12.19 -35.64
C VAL A 26 18.27 -13.06 -36.78
N GLN A 27 18.68 -14.29 -36.46
CA GLN A 27 18.90 -15.34 -37.47
C GLN A 27 17.59 -16.11 -37.69
N ARG A 28 17.11 -16.11 -38.93
CA ARG A 28 15.91 -16.80 -39.39
C ARG A 28 16.33 -17.96 -40.28
N LEU A 29 16.20 -19.22 -39.83
CA LEU A 29 16.13 -20.41 -40.70
C LEU A 29 15.39 -21.55 -39.99
N GLY A 30 14.35 -22.11 -40.64
CA GLY A 30 13.72 -23.38 -40.26
C GLY A 30 12.23 -23.47 -40.60
N GLU A 31 11.88 -24.30 -41.57
CA GLU A 31 10.53 -24.62 -42.10
C GLU A 31 9.63 -25.45 -41.14
N PRO A 32 8.30 -25.59 -41.41
CA PRO A 32 7.32 -25.94 -40.39
C PRO A 32 7.28 -27.44 -40.10
N ARG A 33 7.43 -27.80 -38.80
CA ARG A 33 7.20 -29.16 -38.32
C ARG A 33 5.82 -29.25 -37.65
N ALA A 34 5.05 -30.21 -38.14
CA ALA A 34 3.74 -30.73 -37.72
C ALA A 34 3.13 -30.21 -36.40
N ALA A 35 1.84 -29.86 -36.50
CA ALA A 35 0.94 -29.51 -35.41
C ALA A 35 1.06 -30.46 -34.20
N ALA A 36 1.67 -29.97 -33.13
CA ALA A 36 1.55 -30.56 -31.81
C ALA A 36 0.31 -29.97 -31.12
N SER A 37 -0.55 -30.88 -30.67
CA SER A 37 -1.75 -30.65 -29.86
C SER A 37 -1.62 -29.46 -28.90
N ASN A 38 -2.46 -28.44 -29.09
CA ASN A 38 -2.63 -27.34 -28.16
C ASN A 38 -3.29 -27.86 -26.87
N SER A 39 -2.48 -28.37 -25.95
CA SER A 39 -2.83 -28.38 -24.54
C SER A 39 -2.62 -26.96 -24.04
N GLN A 40 -3.65 -26.11 -24.21
CA GLN A 40 -3.69 -24.77 -23.62
C GLN A 40 -3.51 -24.90 -22.11
N THR A 41 -2.28 -24.68 -21.65
CA THR A 41 -2.00 -24.35 -20.26
C THR A 41 -2.67 -22.99 -20.01
N PRO A 42 -3.50 -22.80 -18.96
CA PRO A 42 -4.07 -21.49 -18.69
C PRO A 42 -2.94 -20.54 -18.29
N LEU A 43 -2.48 -19.72 -19.23
CA LEU A 43 -1.36 -18.80 -19.08
C LEU A 43 -1.85 -17.40 -18.63
N ALA A 44 -2.73 -17.35 -17.62
CA ALA A 44 -3.43 -16.12 -17.27
C ALA A 44 -3.63 -15.84 -15.76
N SER A 45 -2.99 -16.57 -14.84
CA SER A 45 -3.24 -16.37 -13.39
C SER A 45 -2.18 -15.60 -12.62
N ASP A 46 -0.93 -15.50 -13.09
CA ASP A 46 0.20 -15.11 -12.23
C ASP A 46 0.80 -13.74 -12.59
N THR A 47 -0.02 -12.75 -12.98
CA THR A 47 0.44 -11.37 -12.92
C THR A 47 0.50 -10.92 -11.45
N PRO A 48 1.43 -10.05 -11.04
CA PRO A 48 1.47 -9.53 -9.66
C PRO A 48 0.12 -8.96 -9.22
N GLU A 49 -0.62 -8.34 -10.16
CA GLU A 49 -1.95 -7.77 -9.95
C GLU A 49 -3.02 -8.81 -9.58
N ASN A 50 -2.92 -10.05 -10.06
CA ASN A 50 -3.93 -11.09 -9.84
C ASN A 50 -3.51 -12.17 -8.82
N SER A 51 -2.38 -11.96 -8.13
CA SER A 51 -1.90 -12.88 -7.11
C SER A 51 -2.86 -12.98 -5.91
N GLN A 52 -2.80 -14.10 -5.19
CA GLN A 52 -3.56 -14.29 -3.95
C GLN A 52 -3.27 -13.16 -2.92
N ALA A 53 -2.01 -12.72 -2.83
CA ALA A 53 -1.61 -11.61 -1.96
C ALA A 53 -2.28 -10.29 -2.37
N SER A 54 -2.40 -10.03 -3.67
CA SER A 54 -3.10 -8.84 -4.19
C SER A 54 -4.60 -8.90 -3.90
N GLN A 55 -5.22 -10.06 -4.05
CA GLN A 55 -6.63 -10.25 -3.72
C GLN A 55 -6.90 -10.05 -2.22
N GLU A 56 -6.01 -10.56 -1.36
CA GLU A 56 -6.07 -10.35 0.09
C GLU A 56 -5.90 -8.87 0.45
N ALA A 57 -4.90 -8.19 -0.13
CA ALA A 57 -4.67 -6.77 0.10
C ALA A 57 -5.85 -5.89 -0.33
N ILE A 58 -6.43 -6.17 -1.50
CA ILE A 58 -7.64 -5.49 -1.99
C ILE A 58 -8.79 -5.69 -1.00
N LYS A 59 -9.01 -6.93 -0.54
CA LYS A 59 -10.07 -7.22 0.43
C LYS A 59 -9.86 -6.43 1.73
N LEU A 60 -8.66 -6.48 2.30
CA LEU A 60 -8.32 -5.78 3.55
C LEU A 60 -8.52 -4.27 3.42
N LEU A 61 -8.10 -3.69 2.30
CA LEU A 61 -8.27 -2.27 2.01
C LEU A 61 -9.74 -1.90 1.85
N CYS A 62 -10.51 -2.64 1.05
CA CYS A 62 -11.94 -2.38 0.85
C CYS A 62 -12.75 -2.53 2.14
N ASP A 63 -12.41 -3.48 3.00
CA ASP A 63 -13.07 -3.64 4.30
C ASP A 63 -12.69 -2.50 5.26
N TYR A 64 -11.44 -2.03 5.23
CA TYR A 64 -11.00 -0.88 6.03
C TYR A 64 -11.64 0.44 5.57
N LEU A 65 -11.75 0.67 4.25
CA LEU A 65 -12.35 1.89 3.69
C LEU A 65 -13.83 2.07 4.06
N LYS A 66 -14.56 0.99 4.32
CA LYS A 66 -15.98 1.05 4.73
C LYS A 66 -16.16 1.52 6.18
N ILE A 67 -15.08 1.61 6.96
CA ILE A 67 -15.12 2.10 8.32
C ILE A 67 -15.05 3.63 8.27
N ASP A 68 -16.17 4.28 8.57
CA ASP A 68 -16.24 5.74 8.54
C ASP A 68 -15.46 6.36 9.70
N THR A 69 -14.25 6.83 9.40
CA THR A 69 -13.35 7.56 10.31
C THR A 69 -13.34 9.07 10.02
N THR A 70 -14.39 9.59 9.38
CA THR A 70 -14.50 11.00 9.00
C THR A 70 -14.50 11.94 10.21
N VAL A 71 -13.71 13.02 10.12
CA VAL A 71 -13.64 14.07 11.13
C VAL A 71 -14.31 15.36 10.64
N PRO A 72 -15.24 15.98 11.42
CA PRO A 72 -15.94 15.50 12.64
C PRO A 72 -17.07 14.49 12.34
N PRO A 73 -17.50 13.65 13.32
CA PRO A 73 -17.13 13.66 14.75
C PRO A 73 -15.80 12.99 15.07
N GLY A 74 -15.22 12.22 14.15
CA GLY A 74 -14.13 11.30 14.43
C GLY A 74 -14.64 9.96 14.97
N ASN A 75 -13.99 8.88 14.55
CA ASN A 75 -14.34 7.48 14.84
C ASN A 75 -13.10 6.57 14.72
N GLU A 76 -11.91 7.14 14.90
CA GLU A 76 -10.63 6.45 14.68
C GLU A 76 -10.48 5.20 15.54
N LYS A 77 -11.21 5.12 16.67
CA LYS A 77 -11.30 3.89 17.48
C LYS A 77 -11.76 2.67 16.67
N LEU A 78 -12.77 2.81 15.81
CA LEU A 78 -13.26 1.70 14.98
C LEU A 78 -12.19 1.22 13.98
N GLY A 79 -11.49 2.17 13.35
CA GLY A 79 -10.38 1.86 12.45
C GLY A 79 -9.20 1.20 13.17
N ALA A 80 -8.85 1.70 14.36
CA ALA A 80 -7.80 1.13 15.18
C ALA A 80 -8.12 -0.29 15.65
N GLU A 81 -9.36 -0.54 16.07
CA GLU A 81 -9.85 -1.87 16.47
C GLU A 81 -9.82 -2.87 15.30
N TYR A 82 -10.23 -2.45 14.10
CA TYR A 82 -10.13 -3.27 12.90
C TYR A 82 -8.67 -3.66 12.58
N LEU A 83 -7.77 -2.69 12.56
CA LEU A 83 -6.34 -2.92 12.28
C LEU A 83 -5.71 -3.84 13.34
N ALA A 84 -6.03 -3.63 14.62
CA ALA A 84 -5.60 -4.51 15.70
C ALA A 84 -6.10 -5.96 15.51
N GLY A 85 -7.34 -6.13 15.04
CA GLY A 85 -7.91 -7.42 14.68
C GLY A 85 -7.13 -8.13 13.56
N VAL A 86 -6.84 -7.41 12.46
CA VAL A 86 -6.05 -7.93 11.33
C VAL A 86 -4.65 -8.35 11.79
N LEU A 87 -3.98 -7.51 12.59
CA LEU A 87 -2.65 -7.80 13.13
C LEU A 87 -2.68 -9.06 14.02
N LYS A 88 -3.66 -9.16 14.91
CA LYS A 88 -3.84 -10.31 15.80
C LYS A 88 -4.08 -11.62 15.04
N GLN A 89 -4.88 -11.60 13.98
CA GLN A 89 -5.11 -12.77 13.12
C GLN A 89 -3.81 -13.29 12.47
N ASN A 90 -2.83 -12.41 12.29
CA ASN A 90 -1.51 -12.72 11.75
C ASN A 90 -0.44 -12.97 12.83
N GLY A 91 -0.86 -13.15 14.10
CA GLY A 91 0.06 -13.42 15.21
C GLY A 91 0.90 -12.21 15.64
N ILE A 92 0.47 -10.99 15.30
CA ILE A 92 1.13 -9.76 15.72
C ILE A 92 0.30 -9.11 16.82
N ASP A 93 0.85 -9.07 18.03
CA ASP A 93 0.20 -8.40 19.16
C ASP A 93 0.13 -6.88 18.92
N ALA A 94 -1.08 -6.34 19.07
CA ALA A 94 -1.39 -4.93 18.91
C ALA A 94 -1.97 -4.35 20.22
N GLN A 95 -1.65 -3.10 20.48
CA GLN A 95 -2.14 -2.31 21.61
C GLN A 95 -2.95 -1.12 21.08
N LEU A 96 -4.05 -0.81 21.76
CA LEU A 96 -4.88 0.35 21.48
C LEU A 96 -4.65 1.42 22.55
N PHE A 97 -4.49 2.66 22.11
CA PHE A 97 -4.30 3.82 22.98
C PHE A 97 -5.37 4.85 22.69
N GLU A 98 -6.31 5.04 23.62
CA GLU A 98 -7.35 6.06 23.49
C GLU A 98 -6.79 7.45 23.89
N THR A 99 -6.87 8.40 22.97
CA THR A 99 -6.33 9.77 23.12
C THR A 99 -7.42 10.79 23.44
N ALA A 100 -8.66 10.49 23.05
CA ALA A 100 -9.89 11.21 23.38
C ALA A 100 -11.08 10.25 23.14
N PRO A 101 -12.31 10.57 23.61
CA PRO A 101 -13.47 9.71 23.35
C PRO A 101 -13.61 9.36 21.88
N ASN A 102 -13.66 8.06 21.57
CA ASN A 102 -13.73 7.49 20.21
C ASN A 102 -12.50 7.73 19.30
N ARG A 103 -11.40 8.26 19.85
CA ARG A 103 -10.15 8.49 19.10
C ARG A 103 -9.03 7.62 19.66
N SER A 104 -8.74 6.50 18.99
CA SER A 104 -7.66 5.61 19.38
C SER A 104 -6.57 5.48 18.33
N CYS A 105 -5.34 5.27 18.78
CA CYS A 105 -4.22 4.83 17.94
C CYS A 105 -4.01 3.31 18.14
N VAL A 106 -3.49 2.64 17.11
CA VAL A 106 -3.01 1.26 17.18
C VAL A 106 -1.49 1.24 17.10
N TYR A 107 -0.86 0.43 17.95
CA TYR A 107 0.57 0.18 17.92
C TYR A 107 0.81 -1.32 17.93
N ALA A 108 1.71 -1.78 17.06
CA ALA A 108 2.14 -3.16 17.06
C ALA A 108 3.64 -3.24 16.77
N ARG A 109 4.26 -4.34 17.20
CA ARG A 109 5.68 -4.58 16.96
C ARG A 109 5.94 -6.01 16.54
N LEU A 110 6.33 -6.17 15.28
CA LEU A 110 6.96 -7.40 14.81
C LEU A 110 8.44 -7.41 15.23
N LYS A 111 8.82 -8.34 16.11
CA LYS A 111 10.21 -8.44 16.59
C LYS A 111 11.10 -9.05 15.50
N GLY A 112 12.15 -8.32 15.12
CA GLY A 112 13.25 -8.86 14.31
C GLY A 112 14.34 -9.51 15.18
N ASN A 113 15.43 -9.94 14.54
CA ASN A 113 16.58 -10.57 15.21
C ASN A 113 17.56 -9.60 15.88
N GLY A 114 17.27 -8.30 15.89
CA GLY A 114 18.10 -7.27 16.53
C GLY A 114 19.39 -6.87 15.79
N LYS A 115 19.70 -7.48 14.64
CA LYS A 115 20.95 -7.22 13.88
C LYS A 115 20.94 -5.92 13.07
N LYS A 116 19.76 -5.36 12.82
CA LYS A 116 19.56 -4.14 12.01
C LYS A 116 18.75 -3.11 12.80
N LYS A 117 18.83 -1.84 12.39
CA LYS A 117 17.99 -0.77 12.92
C LYS A 117 16.51 -1.09 12.67
N ALA A 118 15.66 -0.67 13.61
CA ALA A 118 14.23 -0.78 13.45
C ALA A 118 13.72 0.15 12.33
N VAL A 119 12.64 -0.26 11.67
CA VAL A 119 11.86 0.57 10.74
C VAL A 119 10.51 0.83 11.39
N VAL A 120 10.01 2.05 11.27
CA VAL A 120 8.66 2.44 11.71
C VAL A 120 7.80 2.61 10.47
N LEU A 121 6.67 1.91 10.44
CA LEU A 121 5.59 2.15 9.50
C LEU A 121 4.56 3.03 10.23
N LEU A 122 4.43 4.28 9.79
CA LEU A 122 3.55 5.27 10.41
C LEU A 122 2.43 5.63 9.45
N ASN A 123 1.19 5.63 9.96
CA ASN A 123 0.00 6.03 9.22
C ASN A 123 -0.94 6.85 10.12
N HIS A 124 -1.88 7.55 9.51
CA HIS A 124 -3.06 8.10 10.18
C HIS A 124 -4.30 7.26 9.82
N ILE A 125 -5.37 7.40 10.60
CA ILE A 125 -6.61 6.61 10.48
C ILE A 125 -7.77 7.48 9.98
N ASP A 126 -7.77 8.76 10.36
CA ASP A 126 -8.80 9.74 10.06
C ASP A 126 -8.79 10.15 8.58
N VAL A 127 -9.99 10.51 8.11
CA VAL A 127 -10.21 11.10 6.80
C VAL A 127 -11.04 12.39 6.93
N VAL A 128 -10.98 13.21 5.90
CA VAL A 128 -11.81 14.42 5.78
C VAL A 128 -13.17 14.09 5.16
N PRO A 129 -14.21 14.92 5.37
CA PRO A 129 -15.52 14.69 4.77
C PRO A 129 -15.48 14.69 3.24
N ALA A 130 -16.24 13.79 2.64
CA ALA A 130 -16.51 13.75 1.20
C ALA A 130 -17.96 14.14 0.91
N VAL A 131 -18.17 15.03 -0.06
CA VAL A 131 -19.53 15.42 -0.49
C VAL A 131 -20.07 14.34 -1.43
N ALA A 132 -20.95 13.47 -0.94
CA ALA A 132 -21.43 12.30 -1.68
C ALA A 132 -22.00 12.61 -3.08
N ALA A 133 -22.59 13.79 -3.27
CA ALA A 133 -23.13 14.23 -4.57
C ALA A 133 -22.05 14.43 -5.64
N ASP A 134 -20.80 14.65 -5.25
CA ASP A 134 -19.67 14.85 -6.17
C ASP A 134 -19.03 13.53 -6.61
N TRP A 135 -19.48 12.39 -6.07
CA TRP A 135 -18.89 11.07 -6.31
C TRP A 135 -19.83 10.16 -7.09
N LYS A 136 -19.25 9.37 -8.01
CA LYS A 136 -19.98 8.35 -8.77
C LYS A 136 -20.41 7.15 -7.90
N HIS A 137 -19.68 6.91 -6.81
CA HIS A 137 -19.92 5.84 -5.85
C HIS A 137 -19.97 6.44 -4.45
N PRO A 138 -20.64 5.78 -3.48
CA PRO A 138 -20.55 6.20 -2.09
C PRO A 138 -19.07 6.34 -1.68
N PRO A 139 -18.68 7.49 -1.11
CA PRO A 139 -17.34 7.68 -0.59
C PRO A 139 -17.06 6.77 0.62
#